data_AF-A0A093YZ45-F1
#
_entry.id   AF-A0A093YZ45-F1
#
_cell.length_a   1.000
_cell.length_b   1.000
_cell.length_c   1.000
_cell.angle_alpha   90.00
_cell.angle_beta   90.00
_cell.angle_gamma   90.00
#
_symmetry.space_group_name_H-M   'P 1'
#
loop_
_entity.id
_entity.type
_entity.pdbx_description
1 polymer ?
#
loop_
_entity_poly.entity_id
_entity_poly.type
_entity_poly.pdbx_seq_one_letter_code
_entity_poly.pdbx_strand_id
1 'polypeptide(L)'
;MVEAPLEMQKTISVPEDHFKACEKAGTATKGNAAGNTEDLLDLTGENKPPGRLPDGFTPKGIVAMTFSIVSALLGIAFITWYGLADMGAAEKENERRRIAGSGVVESPRSEGL
;
A
#
# COMPACT_ATOMS: atom_id res chain seq x y z
N MET A 1 -0.40 -3.19 -24.38
CA MET A 1 -1.30 -3.65 -25.46
C MET A 1 -1.18 -2.66 -26.60
N VAL A 2 -0.99 -3.11 -27.83
CA VAL A 2 -1.00 -2.27 -29.04
C VAL A 2 -2.26 -2.65 -29.82
N GLU A 3 -3.07 -1.66 -30.19
CA GLU A 3 -4.40 -1.87 -30.78
C GLU A 3 -4.49 -1.21 -32.16
N ALA A 4 -5.12 -1.90 -33.13
CA ALA A 4 -5.36 -1.42 -34.49
C ALA A 4 -4.15 -0.70 -35.16
N PRO A 5 -2.96 -1.33 -35.24
CA PRO A 5 -1.71 -0.68 -35.64
C PRO A 5 -1.74 -0.12 -37.07
N LEU A 6 -2.53 -0.71 -37.97
CA LEU A 6 -2.66 -0.25 -39.35
C LEU A 6 -3.52 1.02 -39.48
N GLU A 7 -4.52 1.19 -38.61
CA GLU A 7 -5.34 2.41 -38.61
C GLU A 7 -4.60 3.57 -37.94
N MET A 8 -3.81 3.29 -36.91
CA MET A 8 -2.94 4.29 -36.28
C MET A 8 -1.95 4.92 -37.29
N GLN A 9 -1.32 4.11 -38.15
CA GLN A 9 -0.35 4.60 -39.14
C GLN A 9 -0.98 5.56 -40.18
N LYS A 10 -2.28 5.46 -40.44
CA LYS A 10 -3.00 6.34 -41.38
C LYS A 10 -3.40 7.68 -40.76
N THR A 11 -3.58 7.70 -39.44
CA THR A 11 -4.24 8.80 -38.73
C THR A 11 -3.29 9.60 -37.86
N ILE A 12 -2.16 9.02 -37.45
CA ILE A 12 -1.21 9.61 -36.52
C ILE A 12 0.09 9.95 -37.25
N SER A 13 0.50 11.21 -37.14
CA SER A 13 1.86 11.66 -37.47
C SER A 13 2.56 12.12 -36.20
N VAL A 14 3.81 11.71 -36.02
CA VAL A 14 4.62 12.09 -34.85
C VAL A 14 5.28 13.44 -35.12
N PRO A 15 5.08 14.47 -34.28
CA PRO A 15 5.72 15.76 -34.48
C PRO A 15 7.24 15.70 -34.32
N GLU A 16 7.97 16.50 -35.09
CA GLU A 16 9.44 16.51 -35.12
C GLU A 16 10.10 16.68 -33.75
N ASP A 17 9.51 17.52 -32.89
CA ASP A 17 10.09 17.77 -31.56
C ASP A 17 10.05 16.54 -30.65
N HIS A 18 9.19 15.55 -30.92
CA HIS A 18 9.20 14.27 -30.21
C HIS A 18 10.42 13.42 -30.62
N PHE A 19 10.77 13.41 -31.90
CA PHE A 19 11.99 12.72 -32.35
C PHE A 19 13.25 13.34 -31.75
N LYS A 20 13.31 14.67 -31.67
CA LYS A 20 14.42 15.38 -31.01
C LYS A 20 14.52 15.06 -29.52
N ALA A 21 13.39 14.86 -28.84
CA ALA A 21 13.39 14.45 -27.43
C ALA A 21 13.97 13.05 -27.27
N CYS A 22 13.60 12.10 -28.14
CA CYS A 22 14.16 10.75 -28.16
C CYS A 22 15.66 10.76 -28.46
N GLU A 23 16.11 11.55 -29.44
CA GLU A 23 17.53 11.70 -29.78
C GLU A 23 18.36 12.21 -28.60
N LYS A 24 17.87 13.25 -27.91
CA LYS A 24 18.53 13.78 -26.69
C LYS A 24 18.59 12.75 -25.57
N ALA A 25 17.61 11.84 -25.49
CA ALA A 25 17.57 10.76 -24.52
C ALA A 25 18.37 9.51 -24.96
N GLY A 26 19.00 9.52 -26.15
CA GLY A 26 19.69 8.36 -26.71
C GLY A 26 18.75 7.19 -27.03
N THR A 27 17.47 7.46 -27.23
CA THR A 27 16.44 6.43 -27.49
C THR A 27 16.27 6.24 -28.98
N ALA A 28 16.44 5.01 -29.47
CA ALA A 28 16.21 4.66 -30.87
C ALA A 28 14.73 4.83 -31.23
N THR A 29 14.45 5.46 -32.38
CA THR A 29 13.10 5.75 -32.89
C THR A 29 12.67 4.80 -34.02
N LYS A 30 13.54 3.85 -34.38
CA LYS A 30 13.34 2.84 -35.41
C LYS A 30 13.80 1.48 -34.88
N GLY A 31 13.22 0.41 -35.42
CA GLY A 31 13.54 -0.96 -35.04
C GLY A 31 12.71 -1.48 -33.85
N ASN A 32 13.17 -2.57 -33.27
CA ASN A 32 12.55 -3.21 -32.10
C ASN A 32 12.99 -2.57 -30.76
N ALA A 33 12.70 -3.20 -29.62
CA ALA A 33 13.03 -2.68 -28.29
C ALA A 33 14.54 -2.50 -28.02
N ALA A 34 15.40 -3.13 -28.82
CA ALA A 34 16.84 -2.96 -28.80
C ALA A 34 17.36 -2.02 -29.91
N GLY A 35 16.48 -1.47 -30.76
CA GLY A 35 16.84 -0.63 -31.90
C GLY A 35 17.31 -1.40 -33.14
N ASN A 36 17.10 -2.72 -33.21
CA ASN A 36 17.47 -3.52 -34.37
C ASN A 36 16.46 -3.33 -35.52
N THR A 37 16.94 -2.97 -36.71
CA THR A 37 16.13 -2.76 -37.93
C THR A 37 16.23 -3.90 -38.94
N GLU A 38 17.20 -4.80 -38.78
CA GLU A 38 17.44 -5.92 -39.71
C GLU A 38 16.78 -7.20 -39.18
N ASP A 39 17.12 -7.59 -37.95
CA ASP A 39 16.49 -8.71 -37.25
C ASP A 39 15.58 -8.19 -36.13
N LEU A 40 14.29 -8.12 -36.44
CA LEU A 40 13.29 -7.60 -35.51
C LEU A 40 13.07 -8.51 -34.29
N LEU A 41 13.53 -9.77 -34.32
CA LEU A 41 13.39 -10.71 -33.21
C LEU A 41 14.61 -10.73 -32.28
N ASP A 42 15.72 -10.13 -32.68
CA ASP A 42 16.90 -9.98 -31.83
C ASP A 42 16.72 -8.81 -30.85
N LEU A 43 16.45 -9.14 -29.59
CA LEU A 43 16.27 -8.19 -28.49
C LEU A 43 17.56 -8.00 -27.66
N THR A 44 18.72 -8.38 -28.20
CA THR A 44 19.99 -8.21 -27.51
C THR A 44 20.29 -6.73 -27.29
N GLY A 45 20.31 -6.31 -26.01
CA GLY A 45 20.53 -4.91 -25.63
C GLY A 45 19.26 -4.14 -25.28
N GLU A 46 18.08 -4.78 -25.29
CA GLU A 46 16.85 -4.14 -24.83
C GLU A 46 16.93 -3.72 -23.34
N ASN A 47 16.17 -2.69 -22.99
CA ASN A 47 16.01 -2.30 -21.59
C ASN A 47 15.30 -3.41 -20.81
N LYS A 48 16.01 -4.02 -19.86
CA LYS A 48 15.45 -5.03 -18.97
C LYS A 48 14.99 -4.40 -17.67
N PRO A 49 13.86 -4.85 -17.10
CA PRO A 49 13.50 -4.43 -15.76
C PRO A 49 14.63 -4.82 -14.78
N PRO A 50 14.77 -4.09 -13.65
CA PRO A 50 15.67 -4.52 -12.60
C PRO A 50 15.34 -5.96 -12.19
N GLY A 51 16.35 -6.68 -11.73
CA GLY A 51 16.19 -8.05 -11.26
C GLY A 51 15.09 -8.16 -10.20
N ARG A 52 14.51 -9.35 -10.09
CA ARG A 52 13.49 -9.64 -9.07
C ARG A 52 13.99 -9.21 -7.69
N LEU A 53 13.11 -8.59 -6.92
CA LEU A 53 13.39 -8.23 -5.53
C LEU A 53 13.81 -9.49 -4.75
N PRO A 54 14.74 -9.37 -3.77
CA PRO A 54 15.11 -10.50 -2.94
C PRO A 54 13.88 -11.05 -2.23
N ASP A 55 13.79 -12.38 -2.14
CA ASP A 55 12.66 -13.02 -1.46
C ASP A 55 12.71 -12.73 0.05
N GLY A 56 11.55 -12.39 0.63
CA GLY A 56 11.38 -12.18 2.06
C GLY A 56 11.82 -10.81 2.60
N PHE A 57 11.85 -10.69 3.93
CA PHE A 57 12.25 -9.46 4.62
C PHE A 57 13.77 -9.35 4.69
N THR A 58 14.29 -8.16 4.41
CA THR A 58 15.69 -7.84 4.72
C THR A 58 15.92 -7.88 6.24
N PRO A 59 17.16 -8.11 6.72
CA PRO A 59 17.46 -8.06 8.15
C PRO A 59 17.02 -6.74 8.81
N LYS A 60 17.13 -5.62 8.08
CA LYS A 60 16.63 -4.31 8.52
C LYS A 60 15.11 -4.30 8.69
N GLY A 61 14.39 -4.95 7.78
CA GLY A 61 12.93 -5.10 7.85
C GLY A 61 12.47 -5.92 9.06
N ILE A 62 13.17 -7.01 9.38
CA ILE A 62 12.86 -7.84 10.56
C ILE A 62 13.07 -7.05 11.86
N VAL A 63 14.18 -6.31 11.94
CA VAL A 63 14.49 -5.44 13.09
C VAL A 63 13.41 -4.38 13.25
N ALA A 64 13.05 -3.68 12.17
CA ALA A 64 12.00 -2.66 12.19
C ALA A 64 10.66 -3.23 12.70
N MET A 65 10.23 -4.37 12.16
CA MET A 65 8.98 -5.03 12.58
C MET A 65 9.00 -5.41 14.06
N THR A 66 10.12 -5.94 14.55
CA THR A 66 10.25 -6.35 15.96
C THR A 66 10.11 -5.15 16.89
N PHE A 67 10.80 -4.04 16.62
CA PHE A 67 10.69 -2.83 17.44
C PHE A 67 9.30 -2.19 17.37
N SER A 68 8.63 -2.24 16.21
CA SER A 68 7.23 -1.81 16.10
C SER A 68 6.30 -2.64 16.99
N ILE A 69 6.44 -3.97 16.99
CA ILE A 69 5.65 -4.87 17.84
C ILE A 69 5.90 -4.55 19.32
N VAL A 70 7.17 -4.44 19.72
CA VAL A 70 7.54 -4.10 21.11
C VAL A 70 6.94 -2.75 21.52
N SER A 71 7.04 -1.74 20.66
CA SER A 71 6.50 -0.40 20.93
C SER A 71 4.97 -0.43 21.06
N ALA A 72 4.29 -1.20 20.22
CA ALA A 72 2.83 -1.36 20.30
C ALA A 72 2.41 -2.04 21.62
N LEU A 73 3.09 -3.11 22.02
CA LEU A 73 2.81 -3.79 23.29
C LEU A 73 3.06 -2.89 24.51
N LEU A 74 4.17 -2.15 24.50
CA LEU A 74 4.46 -1.17 25.54
C LEU A 74 3.41 -0.06 25.59
N GLY A 75 3.02 0.49 24.43
CA GLY A 75 1.98 1.51 24.34
C GLY A 75 0.65 1.03 24.93
N ILE A 76 0.22 -0.18 24.59
CA ILE A 76 -0.98 -0.79 25.16
C ILE A 76 -0.82 -0.97 26.68
N ALA A 77 0.31 -1.48 27.15
CA ALA A 77 0.56 -1.67 28.58
C ALA A 77 0.48 -0.35 29.37
N PHE A 78 1.04 0.74 28.84
CA PHE A 78 0.94 2.07 29.46
C PHE A 78 -0.49 2.60 29.50
N ILE A 79 -1.23 2.47 28.39
CA ILE A 79 -2.65 2.85 28.33
C ILE A 79 -3.46 2.05 29.35
N THR A 80 -3.23 0.74 29.47
CA THR A 80 -3.91 -0.10 30.46
C THR A 80 -3.54 0.32 31.88
N TRP A 81 -2.26 0.56 32.17
CA TRP A 81 -1.80 0.93 33.51
C TRP A 81 -2.44 2.24 33.99
N TYR A 82 -2.35 3.29 33.19
CA TYR A 82 -2.90 4.60 33.54
C TYR A 82 -4.41 4.70 33.30
N GLY A 83 -4.95 3.97 32.33
CA GLY A 83 -6.39 3.96 32.04
C GLY A 83 -7.22 3.18 33.06
N LEU A 84 -6.63 2.18 33.75
CA LEU A 84 -7.28 1.54 34.90
C LEU A 84 -6.95 2.22 36.23
N ALA A 85 -5.87 3.00 36.30
CA ALA A 85 -5.56 3.83 37.45
C ALA A 85 -6.54 5.00 37.53
N ASP A 86 -7.59 4.77 38.31
CA ASP A 86 -8.61 5.71 38.79
C ASP A 86 -9.79 6.00 37.86
N MET A 87 -10.62 4.98 37.61
CA MET A 87 -12.07 5.25 37.72
C MET A 87 -12.39 5.40 39.21
N GLY A 88 -12.29 6.63 39.72
CA GLY A 88 -12.56 6.93 41.12
C GLY A 88 -13.96 6.45 41.52
N ALA A 89 -14.18 6.15 42.80
CA ALA A 89 -15.50 5.71 43.28
C ALA A 89 -16.63 6.66 42.85
N ALA A 90 -16.34 7.97 42.79
CA ALA A 90 -17.23 9.01 42.30
C ALA A 90 -17.52 8.92 40.79
N GLU A 91 -16.52 8.56 39.97
CA GLU A 91 -16.70 8.38 38.53
C GLU A 91 -17.47 7.09 38.23
N LYS A 92 -17.20 6.00 38.96
CA LYS A 92 -18.00 4.76 38.92
C LYS A 92 -19.45 4.99 39.36
N GLU A 93 -19.68 5.89 40.33
CA GLU A 93 -21.04 6.25 40.75
C GLU A 93 -21.75 7.15 39.73
N ASN A 94 -21.05 8.12 39.13
CA ASN A 94 -21.59 8.94 38.05
C ASN A 94 -21.89 8.12 36.79
N GLU A 95 -21.03 7.15 36.44
CA GLU A 95 -21.27 6.21 35.34
C GLU A 95 -22.49 5.33 35.66
N ARG A 96 -22.61 4.80 36.88
CA ARG A 96 -23.81 4.07 37.35
C ARG A 96 -25.08 4.92 37.27
N ARG A 97 -25.02 6.20 37.67
CA ARG A 97 -26.15 7.14 37.57
C ARG A 97 -26.50 7.44 36.10
N ARG A 98 -25.51 7.58 35.21
CA ARG A 98 -25.71 7.74 33.76
C ARG A 98 -26.34 6.50 33.13
N ILE A 99 -25.90 5.30 33.50
CA ILE A 99 -26.47 4.03 33.03
C ILE A 99 -27.90 3.86 33.54
N ALA A 100 -28.16 4.16 34.82
CA ALA A 100 -29.50 4.13 35.40
C ALA A 100 -30.45 5.16 34.75
N GLY A 101 -29.94 6.34 34.36
CA GLY A 101 -30.70 7.37 33.66
C GLY A 101 -30.91 7.12 32.15
N SER A 102 -30.15 6.21 31.54
CA SER A 102 -30.26 5.89 30.11
C SER A 102 -31.25 4.77 29.79
N GLY A 103 -31.98 4.26 30.78
CA GLY A 103 -33.18 3.45 30.57
C GLY A 103 -32.94 2.08 29.92
N VAL A 104 -31.71 1.58 29.89
CA VAL A 104 -31.44 0.18 29.50
C VAL A 104 -31.68 -0.68 30.73
N VAL A 105 -32.95 -0.97 30.95
CA VAL A 105 -33.44 -1.93 31.95
C VAL A 105 -32.90 -3.31 31.56
N GLU A 106 -32.07 -3.89 32.42
CA GLU A 106 -31.79 -5.33 32.40
C GLU A 106 -33.12 -6.05 32.62
N SER A 107 -33.71 -6.57 31.55
CA SER A 107 -34.91 -7.40 31.63
C SER A 107 -34.55 -8.68 32.39
N PRO A 108 -35.24 -9.01 33.49
CA PRO A 108 -34.97 -10.25 34.19
C PRO A 108 -35.33 -11.41 33.26
N ARG A 109 -34.35 -12.25 32.95
CA ARG A 109 -34.59 -13.54 32.29
C ARG A 109 -35.53 -14.33 33.19
N SER A 110 -36.81 -14.39 32.80
CA SER A 110 -37.76 -15.29 33.44
C SER A 110 -37.24 -16.72 33.24
N GLU A 111 -36.79 -17.33 34.33
CA GLU A 111 -36.81 -18.78 34.44
C GLU A 111 -38.29 -19.18 34.47
N GLY A 112 -38.81 -19.51 33.29
CA GLY A 112 -40.15 -20.05 33.09
C GLY A 112 -40.07 -21.57 33.15
N LEU A 113 -40.70 -22.11 34.18
CA LEU A 113 -41.26 -23.46 34.26
C LEU A 113 -42.38 -23.63 33.21
#